data_AF-A0A7Y2MSB9-F1
#
_entry.id   AF-A0A7Y2MSB9-F1
#
_cell.length_a   1.000
_cell.length_b   1.000
_cell.length_c   1.000
_cell.angle_alpha   90.00
_cell.angle_beta   90.00
_cell.angle_gamma   90.00
#
_symmetry.space_group_name_H-M   'P 1'
#
loop_
_entity.id
_entity.type
_entity.pdbx_description
1 polymer ?
#
loop_
_entity_poly.entity_id
_entity_poly.type
_entity_poly.pdbx_seq_one_letter_code
_entity_poly.pdbx_strand_id
1 'polypeptide(L)'
;MFKTYKNQLGSIHIFNTGFFGCLAFLLNPGLLWAFIYGFIGLMILRSFKGVEKLQYLTGFLTPIFLSFSVLYYLQKDIGVLVSDFLDRFGFIDLTTDVSIEQYIFLAVLLLLFLTVFFSYNKYTIRKSIQAQKKIDLFYWLSFIALLTTAFTDGFSYSGLLLLCVVVSTLFAMNITWIKNKIYTEMIHLLLLAVIIYTFYV
;
A
#
# COMPACT_ATOMS: atom_id res chain seq x y z
N MET A 1 7.92 3.69 9.96
CA MET A 1 8.12 4.99 9.28
C MET A 1 7.63 6.23 10.05
N PHE A 2 6.35 6.43 10.36
CA PHE A 2 5.83 7.70 10.93
C PHE A 2 6.53 8.24 12.21
N LYS A 3 7.12 7.37 13.02
CA LYS A 3 7.88 7.74 14.24
C LYS A 3 9.25 8.38 13.96
N THR A 4 9.71 8.42 12.72
CA THR A 4 11.01 9.04 12.35
C THR A 4 10.92 10.56 12.18
N TYR A 5 9.73 11.15 12.15
CA TYR A 5 9.56 12.59 12.01
C TYR A 5 10.10 13.32 13.26
N LYS A 6 11.06 14.23 13.05
CA LYS A 6 11.77 15.02 14.09
C LYS A 6 12.56 14.20 15.13
N ASN A 7 12.75 12.89 14.93
CA ASN A 7 13.56 12.07 15.83
C ASN A 7 14.92 11.75 15.20
N GLN A 8 16.01 12.20 15.83
CA GLN A 8 17.38 11.95 15.38
C GLN A 8 17.79 10.48 15.63
N LEU A 9 17.18 9.79 16.59
CA LEU A 9 17.37 8.36 16.87
C LEU A 9 16.40 7.47 16.05
N GLY A 10 16.23 7.82 14.77
CA GLY A 10 15.31 7.12 13.85
C GLY A 10 15.89 5.86 13.21
N SER A 11 17.12 5.49 13.52
CA SER A 11 17.91 4.43 12.87
C SER A 11 17.17 3.08 12.83
N ILE A 12 16.70 2.58 13.97
CA ILE A 12 15.92 1.33 14.06
C ILE A 12 14.66 1.38 13.20
N HIS A 13 13.96 2.51 13.19
CA HIS A 13 12.74 2.65 12.42
C HIS A 13 12.98 2.71 10.90
N ILE A 14 14.14 3.21 10.47
CA ILE A 14 14.56 3.21 9.06
C ILE A 14 14.84 1.77 8.63
N PHE A 15 15.67 1.04 9.41
CA PHE A 15 15.94 -0.38 9.18
C PHE A 15 14.65 -1.20 9.13
N ASN A 16 13.78 -1.05 10.13
CA ASN A 16 12.50 -1.79 10.18
C ASN A 16 11.59 -1.47 8.99
N THR A 17 11.62 -0.24 8.47
CA THR A 17 10.81 0.11 7.29
C THR A 17 11.30 -0.67 6.07
N GLY A 18 12.61 -0.82 5.87
CA GLY A 18 13.16 -1.66 4.81
C GLY A 18 12.89 -3.15 5.05
N PHE A 19 13.09 -3.62 6.28
CA PHE A 19 12.88 -5.01 6.68
C PHE A 19 11.43 -5.47 6.44
N PHE A 20 10.44 -4.73 6.94
CA PHE A 20 9.03 -5.08 6.71
C PHE A 20 8.62 -4.90 5.23
N GLY A 21 9.21 -3.94 4.52
CA GLY A 21 9.02 -3.80 3.08
C GLY A 21 9.50 -5.04 2.31
N CYS A 22 10.65 -5.61 2.70
CA CYS A 22 11.13 -6.85 2.11
C CYS A 22 10.30 -8.07 2.50
N LEU A 23 9.84 -8.16 3.75
CA LEU A 23 8.95 -9.25 4.14
C LEU A 23 7.67 -9.25 3.30
N ALA A 24 7.09 -8.07 3.05
CA ALA A 24 5.94 -7.94 2.15
C ALA A 24 6.28 -8.42 0.72
N PHE A 25 7.43 -8.02 0.18
CA PHE A 25 7.91 -8.48 -1.12
C PHE A 25 8.08 -10.01 -1.20
N LEU A 26 8.68 -10.63 -0.18
CA LEU A 26 8.87 -12.09 -0.16
C LEU A 26 7.54 -12.86 -0.10
N LEU A 27 6.48 -12.26 0.45
CA LEU A 27 5.14 -12.86 0.46
C LEU A 27 4.42 -12.70 -0.88
N ASN A 28 4.56 -11.54 -1.52
CA ASN A 28 4.00 -11.26 -2.83
C ASN A 28 4.96 -10.38 -3.63
N PRO A 29 5.50 -10.84 -4.77
CA PRO A 29 6.49 -10.10 -5.55
C PRO A 29 5.95 -8.76 -6.08
N GLY A 30 4.64 -8.64 -6.30
CA GLY A 30 4.01 -7.36 -6.66
C GLY A 30 4.21 -6.28 -5.59
N LEU A 31 4.47 -6.65 -4.33
CA LEU A 31 4.76 -5.71 -3.24
C LEU A 31 6.22 -5.21 -3.26
N LEU A 32 7.01 -5.49 -4.30
CA LEU A 32 8.31 -4.84 -4.53
C LEU A 32 8.19 -3.31 -4.43
N TRP A 33 7.08 -2.74 -4.90
CA TRP A 33 6.80 -1.31 -4.83
C TRP A 33 6.76 -0.77 -3.39
N ALA A 34 6.51 -1.60 -2.38
CA ALA A 34 6.61 -1.19 -0.97
C ALA A 34 8.02 -0.72 -0.59
N PHE A 35 9.07 -1.23 -1.26
CA PHE A 35 10.43 -0.70 -1.11
C PHE A 35 10.53 0.76 -1.58
N ILE A 36 9.95 1.07 -2.73
CA ILE A 36 9.93 2.43 -3.29
C ILE A 36 9.10 3.35 -2.38
N TYR A 37 7.97 2.85 -1.88
CA TYR A 37 7.15 3.58 -0.90
C TYR A 37 7.93 3.97 0.35
N GLY A 38 8.64 3.03 0.97
CA GLY A 38 9.44 3.32 2.16
C GLY A 38 10.55 4.33 1.88
N PHE A 39 11.18 4.27 0.71
CA PHE A 39 12.23 5.20 0.30
C PHE A 39 11.70 6.63 0.11
N ILE A 40 10.67 6.79 -0.73
CA ILE A 40 10.01 8.09 -0.99
C ILE A 40 9.44 8.64 0.32
N GLY A 41 8.82 7.77 1.12
CA GLY A 41 8.19 8.18 2.35
C GLY A 41 9.16 8.71 3.41
N LEU A 42 10.36 8.12 3.49
CA LEU A 42 11.43 8.66 4.32
C LEU A 42 11.92 10.02 3.80
N MET A 43 12.04 10.21 2.49
CA MET A 43 12.40 11.51 1.89
C MET A 43 11.36 12.61 2.16
N ILE A 44 10.07 12.27 2.15
CA ILE A 44 8.99 13.21 2.48
C ILE A 44 9.05 13.60 3.95
N LEU A 45 9.23 12.61 4.84
CA LEU A 45 9.22 12.86 6.29
C LEU A 45 10.44 13.67 6.74
N ARG A 46 11.63 13.40 6.21
CA ARG A 46 12.89 13.97 6.69
C ARG A 46 13.96 14.03 5.59
N SER A 47 15.02 14.81 5.84
CA SER A 47 16.25 14.70 5.07
C SER A 47 16.83 13.29 5.27
N PHE A 48 16.89 12.54 4.17
CA PHE A 48 17.31 11.15 4.15
C PHE A 48 18.77 11.06 3.73
N LYS A 49 19.67 10.95 4.72
CA LYS A 49 21.12 11.01 4.50
C LYS A 49 21.64 9.72 3.83
N GLY A 50 22.81 9.79 3.20
CA GLY A 50 23.42 8.63 2.52
C GLY A 50 23.57 7.39 3.43
N VAL A 51 24.05 7.56 4.66
CA VAL A 51 24.18 6.47 5.64
C VAL A 51 22.81 5.86 5.98
N GLU A 52 21.76 6.67 6.05
CA GLU A 52 20.41 6.20 6.32
C GLU A 52 19.81 5.44 5.14
N LYS A 53 20.15 5.83 3.90
CA LYS A 53 19.79 5.08 2.69
C LYS A 53 20.43 3.69 2.70
N LEU A 54 21.71 3.61 3.07
CA LEU A 54 22.38 2.33 3.25
C LEU A 54 21.70 1.50 4.35
N GLN A 55 21.32 2.11 5.48
CA GLN A 55 20.60 1.40 6.53
C GLN A 55 19.22 0.89 6.10
N TYR A 56 18.49 1.65 5.29
CA TYR A 56 17.23 1.20 4.73
C TYR A 56 17.44 0.00 3.80
N LEU A 57 18.47 0.08 2.95
CA LEU A 57 18.84 -0.97 2.00
C LEU A 57 19.30 -2.23 2.73
N THR A 58 20.12 -2.12 3.78
CA THR A 58 20.49 -3.29 4.62
C THR A 58 19.28 -3.89 5.32
N GLY A 59 18.34 -3.05 5.80
CA GLY A 59 17.05 -3.51 6.31
C GLY A 59 16.29 -4.35 5.29
N PHE A 60 16.19 -3.87 4.05
CA PHE A 60 15.53 -4.60 2.97
C PHE A 60 16.27 -5.88 2.56
N LEU A 61 17.59 -5.90 2.51
CA LEU A 61 18.34 -7.11 2.13
C LEU A 61 18.35 -8.19 3.23
N THR A 62 18.13 -7.82 4.49
CA THR A 62 18.24 -8.77 5.62
C THR A 62 17.26 -9.94 5.52
N PRO A 63 15.94 -9.76 5.29
CA PRO A 63 15.01 -10.88 5.12
C PRO A 63 15.32 -11.76 3.91
N ILE A 64 15.86 -11.19 2.82
CA ILE A 64 16.32 -11.95 1.65
C ILE A 64 17.42 -12.89 2.09
N PHE A 65 18.49 -12.35 2.68
CA PHE A 65 19.63 -13.13 3.15
C PHE A 65 19.21 -14.25 4.12
N LEU A 66 18.32 -13.95 5.07
CA LEU A 66 17.81 -14.95 6.02
C LEU A 66 16.99 -16.04 5.32
N SER A 67 16.11 -15.68 4.38
CA SER A 67 15.31 -16.64 3.61
C SER A 67 16.20 -17.58 2.80
N PHE A 68 17.19 -17.05 2.08
CA PHE A 68 18.15 -17.88 1.34
C PHE A 68 18.96 -18.80 2.26
N SER A 69 19.38 -18.31 3.43
CA SER A 69 20.12 -19.12 4.41
C SER A 69 19.28 -20.31 4.92
N VAL A 70 18.00 -20.08 5.21
CA VAL A 70 17.06 -21.14 5.64
C VAL A 70 16.81 -22.14 4.51
N LEU A 71 16.58 -21.67 3.28
CA LEU A 71 16.36 -22.54 2.12
C LEU A 71 17.59 -23.42 1.82
N TYR A 72 18.78 -22.84 1.94
CA TYR A 72 20.04 -23.57 1.81
C TYR A 72 20.21 -24.64 2.89
N TYR A 73 19.94 -24.30 4.16
CA TYR A 73 20.00 -25.27 5.27
C TYR A 73 19.02 -26.43 5.08
N LEU A 74 17.82 -26.16 4.54
CA LEU A 74 16.80 -27.16 4.23
C LEU A 74 17.07 -27.94 2.93
N GLN A 75 18.19 -27.69 2.25
CA GLN A 75 18.57 -28.33 0.99
C GLN A 75 17.47 -28.24 -0.09
N LYS A 76 16.71 -27.14 -0.10
CA LYS A 76 15.71 -26.89 -1.14
C LYS A 76 16.38 -26.47 -2.44
N ASP A 77 15.76 -26.81 -3.56
CA ASP A 77 16.18 -26.27 -4.86
C ASP A 77 15.81 -24.79 -4.94
N ILE A 78 16.80 -23.95 -4.70
CA ILE A 78 16.66 -22.50 -4.71
C ILE A 78 16.30 -22.01 -6.13
N GLY A 79 16.79 -22.69 -7.18
CA GLY A 79 16.53 -22.30 -8.56
C GLY A 79 15.03 -22.37 -8.88
N VAL A 80 14.39 -23.49 -8.54
CA VAL A 80 12.96 -23.69 -8.74
C VAL A 80 12.12 -22.71 -7.92
N LEU A 81 12.48 -22.49 -6.65
CA LEU A 81 11.73 -21.54 -5.80
C LEU A 81 11.85 -20.09 -6.29
N VAL A 82 13.01 -19.70 -6.82
CA VAL A 82 13.21 -18.37 -7.39
C VAL A 82 12.45 -18.23 -8.71
N SER A 83 12.45 -19.24 -9.58
CA SER A 83 11.63 -19.20 -10.80
C SER A 83 10.14 -19.11 -10.48
N ASP A 84 9.63 -19.96 -9.59
CA ASP A 84 8.22 -19.96 -9.17
C ASP A 84 7.80 -18.61 -8.55
N PHE A 85 8.74 -17.95 -7.86
CA PHE A 85 8.50 -16.62 -7.29
C PHE A 85 8.51 -15.52 -8.35
N LEU A 86 9.45 -15.59 -9.30
CA LEU A 86 9.53 -14.62 -10.40
C LEU A 86 8.38 -14.76 -11.39
N ASP A 87 7.85 -15.96 -11.59
CA ASP A 87 6.70 -16.21 -12.47
C ASP A 87 5.44 -15.51 -11.96
N ARG A 88 5.32 -15.27 -10.65
CA ARG A 88 4.23 -14.46 -10.06
C ARG A 88 4.39 -12.96 -10.30
N PHE A 89 5.54 -12.52 -10.82
CA PHE A 89 5.78 -11.14 -11.24
C PHE A 89 5.42 -11.00 -12.72
N GLY A 90 4.27 -10.40 -12.98
CA GLY A 90 3.74 -10.22 -14.32
C GLY A 90 3.05 -8.87 -14.47
N PHE A 91 2.46 -8.65 -15.64
CA PHE A 91 1.58 -7.52 -15.88
C PHE A 91 0.13 -7.97 -15.69
N ILE A 92 -0.75 -7.05 -15.31
CA ILE A 92 -2.16 -7.36 -15.13
C ILE A 92 -2.75 -8.01 -16.39
N ASP A 93 -3.33 -9.20 -16.20
CA ASP A 93 -4.08 -9.90 -17.24
C ASP A 93 -5.57 -9.55 -17.12
N LEU A 94 -6.04 -8.73 -18.06
CA LEU A 94 -7.43 -8.28 -18.14
C LEU A 94 -8.35 -9.29 -18.85
N THR A 95 -7.82 -10.45 -19.27
CA THR A 95 -8.61 -11.49 -19.94
C THR A 95 -9.28 -12.47 -18.97
N THR A 96 -9.12 -12.26 -17.67
CA THR A 96 -9.77 -13.06 -16.63
C THR A 96 -11.29 -12.90 -16.68
N ASP A 97 -12.04 -14.00 -16.53
CA ASP A 97 -13.50 -13.98 -16.39
C ASP A 97 -13.87 -13.29 -15.07
N VAL A 98 -14.16 -11.99 -15.13
CA VAL A 98 -14.56 -11.16 -14.00
C VAL A 98 -16.08 -11.22 -13.84
N SER A 99 -16.58 -11.53 -12.65
CA SER A 99 -18.03 -11.57 -12.37
C SER A 99 -18.64 -10.17 -12.38
N ILE A 100 -19.96 -10.08 -12.54
CA ILE A 100 -20.68 -8.79 -12.47
C ILE A 100 -20.48 -8.13 -11.09
N GLU A 101 -20.46 -8.91 -9.99
CA GLU A 101 -20.20 -8.33 -8.67
C GLU A 101 -18.81 -7.70 -8.57
N GLN A 102 -17.79 -8.33 -9.16
CA GLN A 102 -16.43 -7.81 -9.18
C GLN A 102 -16.33 -6.50 -9.98
N TYR A 103 -17.07 -6.37 -11.08
CA TYR A 103 -17.17 -5.09 -11.80
C TYR A 103 -17.84 -3.99 -10.97
N ILE A 104 -18.91 -4.32 -10.23
CA ILE A 104 -19.57 -3.37 -9.31
C ILE A 104 -18.59 -2.93 -8.23
N PHE A 105 -17.87 -3.87 -7.61
CA PHE A 105 -16.86 -3.57 -6.60
C PHE A 105 -15.76 -2.66 -7.15
N LEU A 106 -15.21 -2.97 -8.33
CA LEU A 106 -14.18 -2.14 -8.99
C LEU A 106 -14.71 -0.75 -9.32
N ALA A 107 -15.94 -0.63 -9.81
CA ALA A 107 -16.56 0.66 -10.12
C ALA A 107 -16.74 1.52 -8.87
N VAL A 108 -17.21 0.94 -7.76
CA VAL A 108 -17.35 1.62 -6.48
C VAL A 108 -15.98 2.05 -5.93
N LEU A 109 -14.99 1.15 -5.97
CA LEU A 109 -13.63 1.45 -5.52
C LEU A 109 -13.00 2.58 -6.35
N LEU A 110 -13.18 2.57 -7.68
CA LEU A 110 -12.72 3.61 -8.58
C LEU A 110 -13.37 4.97 -8.26
N LEU A 111 -14.69 4.99 -8.04
CA LEU A 111 -15.43 6.20 -7.68
C LEU A 111 -14.93 6.78 -6.35
N LEU A 112 -14.75 5.94 -5.33
CA LEU A 112 -14.21 6.35 -4.04
C LEU A 112 -12.77 6.86 -4.17
N PHE A 113 -11.94 6.17 -4.94
CA PHE A 113 -10.57 6.58 -5.22
C PHE A 113 -10.52 7.95 -5.90
N LEU A 114 -11.31 8.18 -6.95
CA LEU A 114 -11.39 9.48 -7.63
C LEU A 114 -11.85 10.60 -6.67
N THR A 115 -12.86 10.32 -5.85
CA THR A 115 -13.37 11.28 -4.84
C THR A 115 -12.26 11.70 -3.88
N VAL A 116 -11.49 10.73 -3.38
CA VAL A 116 -10.32 10.98 -2.52
C VAL A 116 -9.23 11.72 -3.29
N PHE A 117 -8.91 11.29 -4.51
CA PHE A 117 -7.85 11.87 -5.34
C PHE A 117 -8.05 13.37 -5.55
N PHE A 118 -9.26 13.78 -5.98
CA PHE A 118 -9.60 15.20 -6.18
C PHE A 118 -9.76 16.00 -4.88
N SER A 119 -9.80 15.34 -3.72
CA SER A 119 -9.95 15.99 -2.41
C SER A 119 -8.61 16.35 -1.76
N TYR A 120 -7.47 16.14 -2.43
CA TYR A 120 -6.13 16.41 -1.88
C TYR A 120 -5.99 17.81 -1.27
N ASN A 121 -6.38 18.85 -2.01
CA ASN A 121 -6.31 20.23 -1.54
C ASN A 121 -7.14 20.44 -0.27
N LYS A 122 -8.33 19.82 -0.20
CA LYS A 122 -9.17 19.90 1.00
C LYS A 122 -8.44 19.30 2.19
N TYR A 123 -7.80 18.14 2.04
CA TYR A 123 -7.11 17.49 3.16
C TYR A 123 -5.91 18.26 3.69
N THR A 124 -5.19 18.99 2.82
CA THR A 124 -3.91 19.64 3.18
C THR A 124 -4.03 21.10 3.58
N ILE A 125 -5.09 21.81 3.13
CA ILE A 125 -5.31 23.22 3.45
C ILE A 125 -5.42 23.44 4.97
N ARG A 126 -4.68 24.44 5.47
CA ARG A 126 -4.67 24.87 6.88
C ARG A 126 -4.24 23.78 7.88
N LYS A 127 -3.66 22.68 7.42
CA LYS A 127 -3.06 21.66 8.28
C LYS A 127 -1.59 21.98 8.54
N SER A 128 -1.07 21.46 9.66
CA SER A 128 0.36 21.56 9.97
C SER A 128 1.19 20.81 8.92
N ILE A 129 2.44 21.23 8.71
CA ILE A 129 3.39 20.57 7.79
C ILE A 129 3.52 19.08 8.11
N GLN A 130 3.50 18.71 9.40
CA GLN A 130 3.54 17.30 9.82
C GLN A 130 2.30 16.53 9.34
N ALA A 131 1.11 17.11 9.42
CA ALA A 131 -0.12 16.48 8.95
C ALA A 131 -0.14 16.38 7.42
N GLN A 132 0.30 17.42 6.70
CA GLN A 132 0.45 17.39 5.24
C GLN A 132 1.36 16.25 4.79
N LYS A 133 2.57 16.15 5.35
CA LYS A 133 3.49 15.04 5.06
C LYS A 133 2.87 13.67 5.29
N LYS A 134 2.04 13.50 6.33
CA LYS A 134 1.35 12.22 6.57
C LYS A 134 0.30 11.93 5.50
N ILE A 135 -0.46 12.95 5.07
CA ILE A 135 -1.41 12.84 3.96
C ILE A 135 -0.66 12.46 2.68
N ASP A 136 0.44 13.13 2.37
CA ASP A 136 1.27 12.83 1.19
C ASP A 136 1.69 11.36 1.17
N LEU A 137 2.06 10.80 2.32
CA LEU A 137 2.36 9.38 2.44
C LEU A 137 1.18 8.48 2.09
N PHE A 138 -0.04 8.81 2.52
CA PHE A 138 -1.22 8.04 2.09
C PHE A 138 -1.44 8.14 0.58
N TYR A 139 -1.24 9.30 -0.04
CA TYR A 139 -1.33 9.43 -1.51
C TYR A 139 -0.28 8.59 -2.23
N TRP A 140 0.97 8.63 -1.77
CA TRP A 140 2.01 7.75 -2.31
C TRP A 140 1.69 6.28 -2.10
N LEU A 141 1.12 5.90 -0.96
CA LEU A 141 0.70 4.52 -0.72
C LEU A 141 -0.43 4.09 -1.66
N SER A 142 -1.36 4.99 -2.00
CA SER A 142 -2.41 4.71 -2.99
C SER A 142 -1.84 4.46 -4.39
N PHE A 143 -0.83 5.24 -4.80
CA PHE A 143 -0.14 5.04 -6.06
C PHE A 143 0.62 3.70 -6.09
N ILE A 144 1.26 3.36 -4.97
CA ILE A 144 1.99 2.10 -4.81
C ILE A 144 1.04 0.90 -4.80
N ALA A 145 -0.16 1.03 -4.24
CA ALA A 145 -1.20 0.01 -4.32
C ALA A 145 -1.63 -0.23 -5.77
N LEU A 146 -1.80 0.83 -6.57
CA LEU A 146 -2.10 0.72 -8.00
C LEU A 146 -0.96 0.05 -8.78
N LEU A 147 0.30 0.39 -8.48
CA LEU A 147 1.45 -0.29 -9.09
C LEU A 147 1.50 -1.77 -8.69
N THR A 148 1.22 -2.10 -7.43
CA THR A 148 1.14 -3.49 -6.96
C THR A 148 0.08 -4.27 -7.74
N THR A 149 -1.11 -3.70 -7.96
CA THR A 149 -2.14 -4.35 -8.78
C THR A 149 -1.74 -4.51 -10.24
N ALA A 150 -1.00 -3.55 -10.81
CA ALA A 150 -0.60 -3.57 -12.21
C ALA A 150 0.55 -4.54 -12.51
N PHE A 151 1.43 -4.76 -11.53
CA PHE A 151 2.66 -5.56 -11.65
C PHE A 151 2.61 -6.84 -10.80
N THR A 152 1.49 -7.55 -10.86
CA THR A 152 1.37 -8.93 -10.36
C THR A 152 0.84 -9.76 -11.52
N ASP A 153 1.31 -11.00 -11.65
CA ASP A 153 0.77 -11.91 -12.66
C ASP A 153 -0.70 -12.23 -12.33
N GLY A 154 -1.59 -11.96 -13.28
CA GLY A 154 -3.04 -12.05 -13.11
C GLY A 154 -3.69 -10.96 -12.24
N PHE A 155 -4.98 -11.13 -11.94
CA PHE A 155 -5.76 -10.17 -11.15
C PHE A 155 -5.49 -10.33 -9.65
N SER A 156 -4.65 -9.46 -9.09
CA SER A 156 -4.21 -9.54 -7.69
C SER A 156 -5.09 -8.73 -6.73
N TYR A 157 -5.84 -9.43 -5.88
CA TYR A 157 -6.60 -8.83 -4.78
C TYR A 157 -5.70 -8.15 -3.73
N SER A 158 -4.41 -8.51 -3.65
CA SER A 158 -3.50 -7.95 -2.64
C SER A 158 -3.30 -6.45 -2.80
N GLY A 159 -3.09 -5.99 -4.04
CA GLY A 159 -2.95 -4.56 -4.32
C GLY A 159 -4.26 -3.79 -4.13
N LEU A 160 -5.40 -4.40 -4.50
CA LEU A 160 -6.74 -3.81 -4.30
C LEU A 160 -7.07 -3.67 -2.82
N LEU A 161 -6.73 -4.66 -2.00
CA LEU A 161 -6.88 -4.59 -0.54
C LEU A 161 -6.05 -3.45 0.05
N LEU A 162 -4.79 -3.31 -0.38
CA LEU A 162 -3.94 -2.20 0.02
C LEU A 162 -4.58 -0.85 -0.36
N LEU A 163 -5.13 -0.75 -1.58
CA LEU A 163 -5.83 0.44 -2.05
C LEU A 163 -7.08 0.73 -1.20
N CYS A 164 -7.86 -0.29 -0.84
CA CYS A 164 -9.06 -0.15 0.00
C CYS A 164 -8.72 0.44 1.37
N VAL A 165 -7.64 -0.01 2.01
CA VAL A 165 -7.18 0.53 3.29
C VAL A 165 -6.84 2.02 3.17
N VAL A 166 -6.16 2.41 2.10
CA VAL A 166 -5.79 3.83 1.89
C VAL A 166 -7.02 4.68 1.57
N VAL A 167 -7.84 4.24 0.62
CA VAL A 167 -9.03 4.97 0.18
C VAL A 167 -10.02 5.12 1.33
N SER A 168 -10.26 4.09 2.15
CA SER A 168 -11.16 4.18 3.30
C SER A 168 -10.67 5.21 4.34
N THR A 169 -9.38 5.24 4.66
CA THR A 169 -8.83 6.21 5.62
C THR A 169 -8.95 7.65 5.14
N LEU A 170 -8.65 7.92 3.86
CA LEU A 170 -8.79 9.26 3.28
C LEU A 170 -10.27 9.64 3.06
N PHE A 171 -11.10 8.68 2.66
CA PHE A 171 -12.53 8.91 2.47
C PHE A 171 -13.23 9.25 3.79
N ALA A 172 -12.83 8.62 4.90
CA ALA A 172 -13.32 9.00 6.23
C ALA A 172 -13.07 10.49 6.51
N MET A 173 -11.97 11.07 6.04
CA MET A 173 -11.71 12.50 6.18
C MET A 173 -12.74 13.35 5.43
N ASN A 174 -13.22 12.92 4.25
CA ASN A 174 -14.33 13.62 3.55
C ASN A 174 -15.61 13.58 4.37
N ILE A 175 -15.93 12.44 4.96
CA ILE A 175 -17.15 12.27 5.76
C ILE A 175 -17.13 13.21 6.97
N THR A 176 -16.00 13.36 7.65
CA THR A 176 -15.88 14.25 8.83
C THR A 176 -16.14 15.72 8.53
N TRP A 177 -16.12 16.12 7.26
CA TRP A 177 -16.37 17.51 6.85
C TRP A 177 -17.84 17.79 6.57
N ILE A 178 -18.68 16.75 6.47
CA ILE A 178 -20.12 16.89 6.25
C ILE A 178 -20.75 17.40 7.54
N LYS A 179 -21.32 18.61 7.52
CA LYS A 179 -21.95 19.23 8.70
C LYS A 179 -23.22 18.51 9.15
N ASN A 180 -23.97 17.93 8.20
CA ASN A 180 -25.23 17.27 8.49
C ASN A 180 -25.01 15.78 8.76
N LYS A 181 -25.26 15.38 10.01
CA LYS A 181 -25.08 14.02 10.51
C LYS A 181 -25.95 12.99 9.76
N ILE A 182 -27.13 13.37 9.26
CA ILE A 182 -28.02 12.47 8.53
C ILE A 182 -27.36 12.01 7.24
N TYR A 183 -26.76 12.92 6.46
CA TYR A 183 -26.08 12.56 5.22
C TYR A 183 -24.86 11.67 5.46
N THR A 184 -24.12 11.91 6.54
CA THR A 184 -23.01 11.04 6.97
C THR A 184 -23.49 9.60 7.20
N GLU A 185 -24.57 9.44 7.96
CA GLU A 185 -25.12 8.11 8.27
C GLU A 185 -25.66 7.42 7.02
N MET A 186 -26.36 8.15 6.15
CA MET A 186 -26.89 7.60 4.90
C MET A 186 -25.77 7.09 3.98
N ILE A 187 -24.65 7.80 3.88
CA ILE A 187 -23.49 7.36 3.08
C ILE A 187 -22.90 6.06 3.66
N HIS A 188 -22.75 5.97 4.99
CA HIS A 188 -22.25 4.76 5.63
C HIS A 188 -23.18 3.56 5.43
N LEU A 189 -24.49 3.75 5.60
CA LEU A 189 -25.49 2.70 5.38
C LEU A 189 -25.53 2.24 3.93
N LEU A 190 -25.41 3.17 2.97
CA LEU A 190 -25.37 2.84 1.55
C LEU A 190 -24.14 2.00 1.21
N LEU A 191 -22.96 2.38 1.71
CA LEU A 191 -21.73 1.60 1.52
C LEU A 191 -21.84 0.20 2.13
N LEU A 192 -22.42 0.09 3.32
CA LEU A 192 -22.65 -1.20 3.97
C LEU A 192 -23.61 -2.08 3.17
N ALA A 193 -24.69 -1.52 2.63
CA ALA A 193 -25.62 -2.24 1.76
C ALA A 193 -24.94 -2.78 0.49
N VAL A 194 -24.09 -1.96 -0.15
CA VAL A 194 -23.30 -2.39 -1.32
C VAL A 194 -22.36 -3.54 -0.96
N ILE A 195 -21.66 -3.45 0.18
CA ILE A 195 -20.76 -4.52 0.63
C ILE A 195 -21.55 -5.81 0.84
N ILE A 196 -22.67 -5.77 1.57
CA ILE A 196 -23.51 -6.95 1.79
C ILE A 196 -23.97 -7.55 0.46
N TYR A 197 -24.43 -6.70 -0.48
CA TYR A 197 -24.85 -7.16 -1.79
C TYR A 197 -23.73 -7.90 -2.54
N THR A 198 -22.51 -7.35 -2.57
CA THR A 198 -21.36 -7.97 -3.24
C THR A 198 -20.85 -9.26 -2.57
N PHE A 199 -21.22 -9.52 -1.31
CA PHE A 199 -20.75 -10.71 -0.58
C PHE A 199 -21.79 -11.84 -0.51
N TYR A 200 -23.08 -11.55 -0.67
CA TYR A 200 -24.18 -12.53 -0.50
C TYR A 200 -24.90 -12.91 -1.80
N VAL A 201 -24.66 -12.18 -2.89
CA VAL A 201 -25.15 -12.49 -4.24
C VAL A 201 -23.96 -12.95 -5.07
#